data_AF-A0A971MQG8-F1
#
_entry.id   AF-A0A971MQG8-F1
#
_cell.length_a   1.000
_cell.length_b   1.000
_cell.length_c   1.000
_cell.angle_alpha   90.00
_cell.angle_beta   90.00
_cell.angle_gamma   90.00
#
_symmetry.space_group_name_H-M   'P 1'
#
loop_
_entity.id
_entity.type
_entity.pdbx_description
1 polymer ?
#
loop_
_entity_poly.entity_id
_entity_poly.type
_entity_poly.pdbx_seq_one_letter_code
_entity_poly.pdbx_strand_id
1 'polypeptide(L)' 'MERINDLYVLKGKISTTRAKMNALWEQRGCTDKDVLAVSVELDRLLNLYQKLTTEKKMN' A
#
# COMPACT_ATOMS: atom_id res chain seq x y z
N MET A 1 -2.96 -6.06 -21.71
CA MET A 1 -1.87 -6.65 -20.90
C MET A 1 -1.31 -5.67 -19.85
N GLU A 2 -1.34 -4.34 -20.08
CA GLU A 2 -0.86 -3.32 -19.11
C GLU A 2 -1.47 -3.42 -17.70
N ARG A 3 -2.80 -3.49 -17.57
CA ARG A 3 -3.48 -3.41 -16.26
C ARG A 3 -3.17 -4.55 -15.26
N ILE A 4 -2.80 -5.73 -15.73
CA ILE A 4 -2.40 -6.85 -14.84
C ILE A 4 -1.01 -6.57 -14.26
N ASN A 5 -0.14 -5.96 -15.07
CA ASN A 5 1.19 -5.54 -14.66
C ASN A 5 1.09 -4.43 -13.60
N ASP A 6 0.17 -3.48 -13.78
CA ASP A 6 -0.09 -2.41 -12.80
C ASP A 6 -0.53 -2.96 -11.44
N LEU A 7 -1.45 -3.95 -11.43
CA LEU A 7 -1.89 -4.59 -10.19
C LEU A 7 -0.77 -5.40 -9.51
N TYR A 8 0.09 -6.05 -10.29
CA TYR A 8 1.23 -6.80 -9.75
C TYR A 8 2.25 -5.87 -9.11
N VAL A 9 2.64 -4.79 -9.81
CA VAL A 9 3.53 -3.75 -9.28
C VAL A 9 2.94 -3.12 -8.01
N LEU A 10 1.63 -2.84 -8.03
CA LEU A 10 0.95 -2.21 -6.90
C LEU A 10 0.89 -3.12 -5.67
N LYS A 11 0.65 -4.43 -5.85
CA LYS A 11 0.75 -5.41 -4.77
C LYS A 11 2.17 -5.47 -4.19
N GLY A 12 3.20 -5.42 -5.05
CA GLY A 12 4.59 -5.35 -4.61
C GLY A 12 4.83 -4.13 -3.70
N LYS A 13 4.41 -2.95 -4.14
CA LYS A 13 4.51 -1.71 -3.35
C LYS A 13 3.76 -1.82 -2.02
N ILE A 14 2.53 -2.32 -2.01
CA ILE A 14 1.75 -2.52 -0.77
C ILE A 14 2.49 -3.43 0.21
N SER A 15 3.05 -4.55 -0.27
CA SER A 15 3.80 -5.48 0.58
C SER A 15 5.06 -4.83 1.17
N THR A 16 5.83 -4.11 0.35
CA THR A 16 7.03 -3.40 0.82
C THR A 16 6.67 -2.31 1.84
N THR A 17 5.65 -1.49 1.58
CA THR A 17 5.23 -0.42 2.49
C THR A 17 4.67 -0.99 3.80
N ARG A 18 3.95 -2.13 3.78
CA ARG A 18 3.53 -2.84 5.00
C ARG A 18 4.71 -3.34 5.83
N ALA A 19 5.71 -3.95 5.18
CA ALA A 19 6.92 -4.41 5.88
C ALA A 19 7.65 -3.24 6.53
N LYS A 20 7.77 -2.10 5.84
CA LYS A 20 8.36 -0.87 6.38
C LYS A 20 7.56 -0.33 7.58
N MET A 21 6.24 -0.32 7.49
CA MET A 21 5.37 0.11 8.59
C MET A 21 5.56 -0.75 9.83
N ASN A 22 5.60 -2.08 9.65
CA ASN A 22 5.81 -3.02 10.75
C ASN A 22 7.19 -2.83 11.39
N ALA A 23 8.25 -2.69 10.58
CA ALA A 23 9.60 -2.46 11.09
C ALA A 23 9.69 -1.15 11.89
N LEU A 24 9.06 -0.07 11.41
CA LEU A 24 9.00 1.20 12.14
C LEU A 24 8.20 1.05 13.44
N TRP A 25 7.08 0.33 13.42
CA TRP A 25 6.27 0.08 14.61
C TRP A 25 7.04 -0.75 15.65
N GLU A 26 7.75 -1.78 15.23
CA GLU A 26 8.60 -2.60 16.10
C GLU A 26 9.75 -1.79 16.70
N GLN A 27 10.35 -0.88 15.93
CA GLN A 27 11.45 -0.05 16.39
C GLN A 27 11.00 1.06 17.35
N ARG A 28 9.84 1.66 17.11
CA ARG A 28 9.37 2.88 17.82
C ARG A 28 8.37 2.58 18.92
N GLY A 29 7.52 1.57 18.74
CA GLY A 29 6.43 1.22 19.66
C GLY A 29 5.31 2.26 19.74
N CYS A 30 5.29 3.27 18.86
CA CYS A 30 4.30 4.35 18.88
C CYS A 30 4.06 4.95 17.48
N THR A 31 2.97 5.69 17.34
CA THR A 31 2.67 6.47 16.13
C THR A 31 3.47 7.76 16.13
N ASP A 32 4.68 7.71 15.59
CA ASP A 32 5.48 8.90 15.31
C ASP A 32 5.24 9.44 13.89
N LYS A 33 5.97 10.49 13.52
CA LYS A 33 5.85 11.12 12.19
C LYS A 33 6.22 10.18 11.05
N ASP A 34 7.14 9.24 11.27
CA ASP A 34 7.60 8.29 10.25
C ASP A 34 6.56 7.19 10.06
N VAL A 35 6.01 6.66 11.15
CA VAL A 35 4.90 5.70 11.14
C VAL A 35 3.66 6.31 10.48
N LEU A 36 3.35 7.57 10.78
CA LEU A 36 2.24 8.29 10.16
C LEU A 36 2.47 8.51 8.66
N ALA A 37 3.68 8.88 8.24
CA ALA A 37 3.99 9.07 6.83
C ALA A 37 3.82 7.75 6.04
N VAL A 38 4.31 6.64 6.59
CA VAL A 38 4.20 5.32 5.96
C VAL A 38 2.76 4.81 5.95
N SER A 39 1.95 5.10 6.98
CA SER A 39 0.54 4.71 6.99
C SER A 39 -0.27 5.45 5.93
N VAL A 40 -0.01 6.74 5.72
CA VAL A 40 -0.63 7.53 4.64
C VAL A 40 -0.22 7.01 3.26
N GLU A 41 1.06 6.64 3.07
CA GLU A 41 1.52 6.03 1.83
C GLU A 41 0.83 4.69 1.56
N LEU A 42 0.71 3.84 2.58
CA LEU A 42 0.03 2.56 2.48
C LEU A 42 -1.45 2.73 2.10
N ASP A 43 -2.14 3.68 2.72
CA ASP A 43 -3.55 3.98 2.44
C ASP A 43 -3.75 4.39 0.97
N ARG A 44 -2.89 5.27 0.43
CA ARG A 44 -2.93 5.67 -0.98
C ARG A 44 -2.77 4.48 -1.92
N LEU A 45 -1.85 3.56 -1.63
CA LEU A 45 -1.62 2.36 -2.45
C LEU A 45 -2.82 1.40 -2.39
N LEU A 46 -3.44 1.23 -1.22
CA LEU A 46 -4.64 0.41 -1.05
C LEU A 46 -5.83 1.01 -1.81
N ASN A 47 -6.03 2.32 -1.73
CA ASN A 47 -7.09 3.01 -2.48
C ASN A 47 -6.90 2.85 -3.99
N LEU A 48 -5.67 2.98 -4.50
CA LEU A 48 -5.38 2.75 -5.92
C LEU A 48 -5.65 1.30 -6.32
N TYR A 49 -5.33 0.33 -5.45
CA TYR A 49 -5.58 -1.09 -5.72
C TYR A 49 -7.07 -1.38 -5.74
N GLN A 50 -7.81 -0.79 -4.80
CA GLN A 50 -9.25 -0.93 -4.72
C GLN A 50 -9.95 -0.29 -5.92
N LYS A 51 -9.47 0.87 -6.39
CA LYS A 51 -9.96 1.50 -7.60
C LYS A 51 -9.77 0.58 -8.82
N LEU A 52 -8.55 0.12 -9.08
CA LEU A 52 -8.23 -0.74 -10.22
C LEU A 52 -8.97 -2.09 -10.17
N THR A 53 -9.21 -2.64 -8.98
CA THR A 53 -9.95 -3.91 -8.82
C THR A 53 -11.46 -3.73 -8.87
N THR A 54 -12.00 -2.59 -8.44
CA THR A 54 -13.44 -2.28 -8.55
C THR A 54 -13.82 -1.93 -9.98
N GLU A 55 -12.99 -1.18 -10.69
CA GLU A 55 -13.15 -0.92 -12.13
C GLU A 55 -13.13 -2.22 -12.94
N LYS A 56 -12.38 -3.25 -12.51
CA LYS A 56 -12.41 -4.59 -13.12
C LYS A 56 -13.73 -5.34 -12.91
N LYS A 57 -14.44 -5.09 -11.81
CA LYS A 57 -15.71 -5.78 -11.49
C LYS A 57 -16.92 -5.19 -12.21
N MET A 58 -16.86 -3.93 -12.63
CA MET A 58 -17.96 -3.23 -13.31
C MET A 58 -17.85 -3.28 -14.84
N ASN A 59 -16.89 -4.02 -15.39
CA ASN A 59 -16.53 -3.97 -16.81
C ASN A 59 -16.29 -5.35 -17.43
#